data_AF-A0A7C3F339-F1
#
_entry.id   AF-A0A7C3F339-F1
#
_cell.length_a   1.000
_cell.length_b   1.000
_cell.length_c   1.000
_cell.angle_alpha   90.00
_cell.angle_beta   90.00
_cell.angle_gamma   90.00
#
_symmetry.space_group_name_H-M   'P 1'
#
loop_
_entity.id
_entity.type
_entity.pdbx_description
1 polymer ?
#
loop_
_entity_poly.entity_id
_entity_poly.type
_entity_poly.pdbx_seq_one_letter_code
_entity_poly.pdbx_strand_id
1 'polypeptide(L)'
;MENNREFANIFDECLERILTGGETVEECLTSYPEHASELEPLLQTVLNAKQVLDITPRLEFKERARYQILAELRDIEERKQRRFSLFGWQPRWATAAIAILVLLVASSSTVTAAGNSMPDQLLYPVKLATEETRLALTPSALGKVEYYAELVDRRVNEIVSMANKGKLEQVEKTTRRMNNQLMAMEILVGIEEIAPEVLTIPPAVPEAAPAPDELVEEAPAVLVAPEESKPELMAPPPPEAAAQLPPPARAGEPQKGKPEITASARPVPEKAPALAPAPAAIPALVDEVEEDREKAEEEDEELSKRAKLRGILTRNAVKHPEALQAALQEAPEPIRQALRNALETSNIEYEKLLQLLEAMEDEAEDED
;
A
#
# COMPACT_ATOMS: atom_id res chain seq x y z
N MET A 1 38.67 11.29 14.79
CA MET A 1 37.80 10.16 15.21
C MET A 1 38.32 8.81 14.73
N GLU A 2 39.17 8.76 13.70
CA GLU A 2 39.73 7.51 13.14
C GLU A 2 40.52 6.67 14.16
N ASN A 3 41.37 7.29 14.99
CA ASN A 3 42.20 6.59 15.97
C ASN A 3 41.41 5.76 17.01
N ASN A 4 40.15 6.13 17.33
CA ASN A 4 39.35 5.38 18.31
C ASN A 4 38.71 4.12 17.69
N ARG A 5 38.38 4.16 16.39
CA ARG A 5 37.86 3.00 15.66
C ARG A 5 38.97 1.99 15.39
N GLU A 6 40.17 2.48 15.07
CA GLU A 6 41.36 1.64 14.88
C GLU A 6 41.73 0.91 16.18
N PHE A 7 41.75 1.63 17.31
CA PHE A 7 41.99 1.02 18.63
C PHE A 7 40.96 -0.06 19.00
N ALA A 8 39.66 0.20 18.79
CA ALA A 8 38.60 -0.78 19.06
C ALA A 8 38.77 -2.06 18.23
N ASN A 9 39.12 -1.92 16.94
CA ASN A 9 39.37 -3.06 16.06
C ASN A 9 40.59 -3.87 16.53
N ILE A 10 41.68 -3.20 16.93
CA ILE A 10 42.89 -3.87 17.47
C ILE A 10 42.56 -4.61 18.76
N PHE A 11 41.74 -4.01 19.63
CA PHE A 11 41.28 -4.64 20.87
C PHE A 11 40.44 -5.89 20.61
N ASP A 12 39.45 -5.81 19.71
CA ASP A 12 38.61 -6.95 19.32
C ASP A 12 39.43 -8.07 18.68
N GLU A 13 40.41 -7.73 17.84
CA GLU A 13 41.34 -8.69 17.24
C GLU A 13 42.20 -9.39 18.30
N CYS A 14 42.74 -8.64 19.27
CA CYS A 14 43.46 -9.24 20.40
C CYS A 14 42.57 -10.16 21.23
N LEU A 15 41.30 -9.80 21.45
CA LEU A 15 40.34 -10.67 22.15
C LEU A 15 40.08 -11.95 21.36
N GLU A 16 39.88 -11.90 20.05
CA GLU A 16 39.65 -13.11 19.25
C GLU A 16 40.86 -14.05 19.28
N ARG A 17 42.08 -13.51 19.14
CA ARG A 17 43.33 -14.30 19.18
C ARG A 17 43.56 -14.94 20.55
N ILE A 18 43.28 -14.22 21.65
CA ILE A 18 43.45 -14.75 23.00
C ILE A 18 42.33 -15.76 23.34
N LEU A 19 41.07 -15.45 23.02
CA LEU A 19 39.92 -16.27 23.41
C LEU A 19 39.73 -17.52 22.55
N THR A 20 40.07 -17.44 21.27
CA THR A 20 39.87 -18.52 20.29
C THR A 20 41.20 -19.14 19.85
N GLY A 21 42.24 -18.32 19.66
CA GLY A 21 43.56 -18.75 19.19
C GLY A 21 44.52 -19.24 20.28
N GLY A 22 44.27 -18.90 21.55
CA GLY A 22 45.08 -19.33 22.70
C GLY A 22 46.39 -18.56 22.89
N GLU A 23 46.57 -17.41 22.24
CA GLU A 23 47.70 -16.50 22.44
C GLU A 23 47.67 -15.85 23.84
N THR A 24 48.83 -15.47 24.39
CA THR A 24 48.88 -14.73 25.66
C THR A 24 48.75 -13.22 25.46
N VAL A 25 48.45 -12.49 26.54
CA VAL A 25 48.32 -11.02 26.49
C VAL A 25 49.63 -10.39 26.01
N GLU A 26 50.77 -10.89 26.47
CA GLU A 26 52.11 -10.41 26.13
C GLU A 26 52.44 -10.61 24.64
N GLU A 27 51.97 -11.71 24.05
CA GLU A 27 52.11 -12.00 22.62
C GLU A 27 51.29 -11.01 21.77
N CYS A 28 50.06 -10.67 22.20
CA CYS A 28 49.27 -9.65 21.49
C CYS A 28 49.87 -8.25 21.63
N LEU A 29 50.36 -7.88 22.83
CA LEU A 29 50.99 -6.58 23.07
C LEU A 29 52.30 -6.39 22.28
N THR A 30 53.00 -7.48 21.97
CA THR A 30 54.20 -7.44 21.11
C THR A 30 53.84 -7.10 19.66
N SER A 31 52.63 -7.44 19.21
CA SER A 31 52.14 -7.13 17.86
C SER A 31 51.71 -5.68 17.70
N TYR A 32 51.36 -4.99 18.80
CA TYR A 32 50.87 -3.60 18.80
C TYR A 32 51.58 -2.76 19.89
N PRO A 33 52.89 -2.49 19.76
CA PRO A 33 53.68 -1.82 20.79
C PRO A 33 53.25 -0.36 21.03
N GLU A 34 52.67 0.31 20.04
CA GLU A 34 52.22 1.70 20.15
C GLU A 34 50.99 1.87 21.07
N HIS A 35 50.15 0.84 21.18
CA HIS A 35 48.93 0.85 22.00
C HIS A 35 49.04 -0.02 23.26
N ALA A 36 50.21 -0.60 23.52
CA ALA A 36 50.39 -1.60 24.56
C ALA A 36 50.02 -1.09 25.96
N SER A 37 50.35 0.17 26.29
CA SER A 37 50.04 0.77 27.60
C SER A 37 48.54 0.99 27.85
N GLU A 38 47.74 1.10 26.78
CA GLU A 38 46.28 1.30 26.87
C GLU A 38 45.51 -0.02 26.72
N LEU A 39 46.02 -0.97 25.93
CA LEU A 39 45.39 -2.28 25.69
C LEU A 39 45.53 -3.24 26.87
N GLU A 40 46.69 -3.27 27.53
CA GLU A 40 47.00 -4.19 28.63
C GLU A 40 45.91 -4.21 29.73
N PRO A 41 45.50 -3.07 30.33
CA PRO A 41 44.49 -3.08 31.40
C PRO A 41 43.10 -3.52 30.91
N LEU A 42 42.73 -3.22 29.67
CA LEU A 42 41.44 -3.59 29.11
C LEU A 42 41.37 -5.11 28.85
N LEU A 43 42.43 -5.68 28.28
CA LEU A 43 42.52 -7.12 28.03
C LEU A 43 42.50 -7.90 29.35
N GLN A 44 43.27 -7.46 30.35
CA GLN A 44 43.24 -8.06 31.68
C GLN A 44 41.85 -8.00 32.32
N THR A 45 41.12 -6.90 32.14
CA THR A 45 39.75 -6.75 32.66
C THR A 45 38.79 -7.76 32.05
N VAL A 46 38.81 -7.92 30.72
CA VAL A 46 37.93 -8.88 30.02
C VAL A 46 38.30 -10.33 30.37
N LEU A 47 39.59 -10.66 30.48
CA LEU A 47 40.03 -12.00 30.87
C LEU A 47 39.65 -12.36 32.30
N ASN A 48 39.80 -11.41 33.23
CA ASN A 48 39.34 -11.58 34.61
C ASN A 48 37.81 -11.73 34.67
N ALA A 49 37.08 -10.91 33.92
CA ALA A 49 35.62 -11.03 33.83
C ALA A 49 35.19 -12.38 33.25
N LYS A 50 35.87 -12.88 32.20
CA LYS A 50 35.61 -14.20 31.62
C LYS A 50 35.87 -15.32 32.62
N GLN A 51 36.95 -15.26 33.39
CA GLN A 51 37.23 -16.28 34.42
C GLN A 51 36.14 -16.32 35.50
N VAL A 52 35.56 -15.17 35.86
CA VAL A 52 34.44 -15.08 36.81
C VAL A 52 33.12 -15.54 36.17
N LEU A 53 32.95 -15.29 34.87
CA LEU A 53 31.74 -15.60 34.10
C LEU A 53 31.75 -16.97 33.42
N ASP A 54 32.77 -17.81 33.65
CA ASP A 54 32.85 -19.20 33.15
C ASP A 54 31.87 -20.12 33.92
N ILE A 55 30.61 -19.71 33.94
CA ILE A 55 29.49 -20.45 34.50
C ILE A 55 29.03 -21.40 33.42
N THR A 56 29.63 -22.59 33.40
CA THR A 56 29.07 -23.70 32.62
C THR A 56 27.71 -24.06 33.22
N PRO A 57 26.57 -23.84 32.51
CA PRO A 57 25.27 -24.18 33.05
C PRO A 57 25.19 -25.69 33.28
N ARG A 58 24.60 -26.11 34.40
CA ARG A 58 24.40 -27.54 34.69
C ARG A 58 23.67 -28.19 33.52
N LEU A 59 24.09 -29.40 33.12
CA LEU A 59 23.51 -30.11 31.97
C LEU A 59 21.98 -30.25 32.07
N GLU A 60 21.46 -30.55 33.26
CA GLU A 60 20.02 -30.63 33.52
C GLU A 60 19.27 -29.31 33.26
N PHE A 61 19.89 -28.17 33.55
CA PHE A 61 19.32 -26.85 33.27
C PHE A 61 19.29 -26.58 31.76
N LYS A 62 20.36 -26.96 31.04
CA LYS A 62 20.45 -26.80 29.59
C LYS A 62 19.40 -27.66 28.87
N GLU A 63 19.20 -28.89 29.31
CA GLU A 63 18.16 -29.79 28.76
C GLU A 63 16.75 -29.27 29.04
N ARG A 64 16.50 -28.80 30.27
CA ARG A 64 15.20 -28.21 30.63
C ARG A 64 14.92 -26.94 29.84
N ALA A 65 15.89 -26.04 29.72
CA ALA A 65 15.75 -24.81 28.94
C ALA A 65 15.50 -25.12 27.45
N ARG A 66 16.23 -26.10 26.88
CA ARG A 66 15.98 -26.57 25.51
C ARG A 66 14.56 -27.10 25.33
N TYR A 67 14.08 -27.91 26.28
CA TYR A 67 12.73 -28.45 26.21
C TYR A 67 11.67 -27.34 26.28
N GLN A 68 11.83 -26.37 27.19
CA GLN A 68 10.91 -25.23 27.32
C GLN A 68 10.85 -24.43 26.02
N ILE A 69 12.00 -23.97 25.53
CA ILE A 69 12.09 -23.19 24.29
C ILE A 69 11.45 -23.92 23.11
N LEU A 70 11.75 -25.21 22.94
CA LEU A 70 11.17 -26.01 21.86
C LEU A 70 9.66 -26.24 22.03
N ALA A 71 9.18 -26.38 23.27
CA ALA A 71 7.76 -26.51 23.55
C ALA A 71 7.00 -25.20 23.25
N GLU A 72 7.56 -24.05 23.62
CA GLU A 72 6.98 -22.75 23.30
C GLU A 72 6.97 -22.48 21.79
N LEU A 73 8.05 -22.83 21.08
CA LEU A 73 8.11 -22.70 19.62
C LEU A 73 7.04 -23.57 18.92
N ARG A 74 6.83 -24.80 19.40
CA ARG A 74 5.77 -25.66 18.86
C ARG A 74 4.38 -25.08 19.09
N ASP A 75 4.13 -24.51 20.27
CA ASP A 75 2.84 -23.89 20.57
C ASP A 75 2.60 -22.61 19.74
N ILE A 76 3.64 -21.82 19.47
CA ILE A 76 3.58 -20.68 18.54
C ILE A 76 3.25 -21.17 17.11
N GLU A 77 3.87 -22.26 16.67
CA GLU A 77 3.63 -22.85 15.35
C GLU A 77 2.21 -23.42 15.23
N GLU A 78 1.71 -24.11 16.26
CA GLU A 78 0.33 -24.62 16.31
C GLU A 78 -0.71 -23.48 16.32
N ARG A 79 -0.48 -22.38 17.06
CA ARG A 79 -1.36 -21.20 17.02
C ARG A 79 -1.34 -20.52 15.65
N LYS A 80 -0.16 -20.42 15.02
CA LYS A 80 -0.02 -19.89 13.66
C LYS A 80 -0.76 -20.78 12.66
N GLN A 81 -0.59 -22.09 12.75
CA GLN A 81 -1.26 -23.06 11.88
C GLN A 81 -2.78 -23.07 12.08
N ARG A 82 -3.29 -22.90 13.31
CA ARG A 82 -4.73 -22.68 13.56
C ARG A 82 -5.22 -21.37 12.94
N ARG A 83 -4.43 -20.30 13.01
CA ARG A 83 -4.74 -19.00 12.38
C ARG A 83 -4.79 -19.10 10.84
N PHE A 84 -3.91 -19.89 10.23
CA PHE A 84 -3.97 -20.25 8.80
C PHE A 84 -5.04 -21.31 8.48
N SER A 85 -5.46 -22.14 9.44
CA SER A 85 -6.54 -23.13 9.28
C SER A 85 -7.94 -22.49 9.25
N LEU A 86 -8.09 -21.24 9.72
CA LEU A 86 -9.30 -20.45 9.49
C LEU A 86 -9.51 -20.13 7.99
N PHE A 87 -8.46 -20.21 7.17
CA PHE A 87 -8.53 -20.14 5.71
C PHE A 87 -8.90 -21.49 5.06
N GLY A 88 -8.77 -22.60 5.81
CA GLY A 88 -9.11 -23.96 5.37
C GLY A 88 -10.59 -24.32 5.52
N TRP A 89 -11.37 -23.53 6.25
CA TRP A 89 -12.83 -23.61 6.27
C TRP A 89 -13.40 -22.61 5.25
N GLN A 90 -13.01 -22.75 4.00
CA GLN A 90 -13.80 -22.18 2.90
C GLN A 90 -14.97 -23.13 2.70
N PRO A 91 -16.18 -22.81 3.21
CA PRO A 91 -17.33 -23.64 2.92
C PRO A 91 -17.51 -23.67 1.39
N ARG A 92 -17.95 -24.79 0.83
CA ARG A 92 -18.02 -24.98 -0.64
C ARG A 92 -18.85 -23.89 -1.36
N TRP A 93 -19.68 -23.15 -0.62
CA TRP A 93 -20.38 -21.97 -1.12
C TRP A 93 -19.45 -20.75 -1.35
N ALA A 94 -18.34 -20.61 -0.64
CA ALA A 94 -17.34 -19.58 -0.87
C ALA A 94 -16.58 -19.82 -2.19
N THR A 95 -16.23 -21.07 -2.50
CA THR A 95 -15.66 -21.40 -3.83
C THR A 95 -16.66 -21.17 -4.95
N ALA A 96 -17.95 -21.41 -4.72
CA ALA A 96 -18.99 -21.09 -5.70
C ALA A 96 -19.20 -19.58 -5.84
N ALA A 97 -19.20 -18.83 -4.75
CA ALA A 97 -19.32 -17.37 -4.75
C ALA A 97 -18.11 -16.71 -5.43
N ILE A 98 -16.90 -17.21 -5.17
CA ILE A 98 -15.68 -16.76 -5.84
C ILE A 98 -15.69 -17.16 -7.31
N ALA A 99 -16.13 -18.37 -7.67
CA ALA A 99 -16.25 -18.78 -9.06
C ALA A 99 -17.30 -17.94 -9.82
N ILE A 100 -18.42 -17.59 -9.18
CA ILE A 100 -19.42 -16.66 -9.74
C ILE A 100 -18.85 -15.26 -9.86
N LEU A 101 -18.14 -14.76 -8.84
CA LEU A 101 -17.47 -13.46 -8.88
C LEU A 101 -16.43 -13.42 -10.00
N VAL A 102 -15.60 -14.45 -10.12
CA VAL A 102 -14.61 -14.60 -11.19
C VAL A 102 -15.31 -14.75 -12.53
N LEU A 103 -16.45 -15.44 -12.63
CA LEU A 103 -17.24 -15.53 -13.87
C LEU A 103 -17.82 -14.15 -14.23
N LEU A 104 -18.29 -13.37 -13.25
CA LEU A 104 -18.82 -12.01 -13.43
C LEU A 104 -17.73 -11.01 -13.80
N VAL A 105 -16.50 -11.21 -13.31
CA VAL A 105 -15.32 -10.39 -13.63
C VAL A 105 -14.67 -10.82 -14.96
N ALA A 106 -14.63 -12.13 -15.25
CA ALA A 106 -14.11 -12.71 -16.49
C ALA A 106 -15.08 -12.59 -17.66
N SER A 107 -16.38 -12.39 -17.39
CA SER A 107 -17.28 -11.77 -18.37
C SER A 107 -16.93 -10.28 -18.43
N SER A 108 -15.86 -9.97 -19.18
CA SER A 108 -15.20 -8.67 -19.35
C SER A 108 -16.09 -7.50 -19.82
N SER A 109 -17.41 -7.67 -19.82
CA SER A 109 -18.39 -6.64 -20.16
C SER A 109 -18.88 -5.85 -18.95
N THR A 110 -18.67 -6.29 -17.69
CA THR A 110 -19.26 -5.60 -16.52
C THR A 110 -18.34 -4.51 -15.94
N VAL A 111 -17.04 -4.76 -15.81
CA VAL A 111 -16.11 -3.81 -15.17
C VAL A 111 -15.84 -2.59 -16.06
N THR A 112 -15.69 -2.79 -17.37
CA THR A 112 -15.56 -1.70 -18.34
C THR A 112 -16.90 -0.97 -18.57
N ALA A 113 -18.04 -1.67 -18.54
CA ALA A 113 -19.35 -1.02 -18.62
C ALA A 113 -19.71 -0.24 -17.36
N ALA A 114 -19.28 -0.69 -16.16
CA ALA A 114 -19.53 0.04 -14.92
C ALA A 114 -18.82 1.41 -14.93
N GLY A 115 -17.58 1.50 -15.45
CA GLY A 115 -16.86 2.77 -15.60
C GLY A 115 -17.62 3.80 -16.44
N ASN A 116 -18.36 3.36 -17.46
CA ASN A 116 -19.18 4.20 -18.33
C ASN A 116 -20.65 4.31 -17.88
N SER A 117 -20.99 3.79 -16.69
CA SER A 117 -22.36 3.86 -16.20
C SER A 117 -22.76 5.29 -15.79
N MET A 118 -24.02 5.63 -16.05
CA MET A 118 -24.61 6.93 -15.72
C MET A 118 -25.33 6.89 -14.36
N PRO A 119 -25.55 8.04 -13.68
CA PRO A 119 -26.17 8.09 -12.35
C PRO A 119 -27.53 7.39 -12.22
N ASP A 120 -28.25 7.23 -13.33
CA ASP A 120 -29.56 6.60 -13.45
C ASP A 120 -29.52 5.09 -13.78
N GLN A 121 -28.32 4.50 -13.88
CA GLN A 121 -28.14 3.10 -14.26
C GLN A 121 -27.78 2.20 -13.06
N LEU A 122 -28.14 0.91 -13.16
CA LEU A 122 -27.96 -0.08 -12.10
C LEU A 122 -26.50 -0.32 -11.69
N LEU A 123 -25.55 -0.13 -12.60
CA LEU A 123 -24.12 -0.35 -12.32
C LEU A 123 -23.42 0.89 -11.75
N TYR A 124 -24.12 2.02 -11.57
CA TYR A 124 -23.52 3.24 -11.03
C TYR A 124 -22.99 3.10 -9.58
N PRO A 125 -23.66 2.38 -8.67
CA PRO A 125 -23.08 2.12 -7.34
C PRO A 125 -21.75 1.36 -7.41
N VAL A 126 -21.60 0.45 -8.39
CA VAL A 126 -20.34 -0.28 -8.61
C VAL A 126 -19.26 0.68 -9.11
N LYS A 127 -19.60 1.62 -10.01
CA LYS A 127 -18.69 2.69 -10.43
C LYS A 127 -18.16 3.47 -9.24
N LEU A 128 -19.05 3.96 -8.38
CA LEU A 128 -18.65 4.74 -7.19
C LEU A 128 -17.74 3.93 -6.26
N ALA A 129 -18.07 2.66 -5.99
CA ALA A 129 -17.24 1.80 -5.15
C ALA A 129 -15.85 1.55 -5.76
N THR A 130 -15.75 1.36 -7.08
CA THR A 130 -14.46 1.22 -7.76
C THR A 130 -13.64 2.50 -7.73
N GLU A 131 -14.31 3.66 -7.84
CA GLU A 131 -13.65 4.96 -7.77
C GLU A 131 -13.11 5.24 -6.35
N GLU A 132 -13.90 4.95 -5.31
CA GLU A 132 -13.47 5.09 -3.90
C GLU A 132 -12.32 4.14 -3.57
N THR A 133 -12.37 2.90 -4.06
CA THR A 133 -11.27 1.94 -3.86
C THR A 133 -9.98 2.43 -4.50
N ARG A 134 -10.07 2.96 -5.73
CA ARG A 134 -8.90 3.53 -6.42
C ARG A 134 -8.36 4.74 -5.68
N LEU A 135 -9.22 5.62 -5.18
CA LEU A 135 -8.82 6.79 -4.38
C LEU A 135 -8.12 6.36 -3.07
N ALA A 136 -8.63 5.34 -2.38
CA ALA A 136 -8.03 4.83 -1.14
C ALA A 136 -6.65 4.18 -1.35
N LEU A 137 -6.42 3.61 -2.54
CA LEU A 137 -5.15 3.01 -2.93
C LEU A 137 -4.14 4.01 -3.49
N THR A 138 -4.56 5.26 -3.76
CA THR A 138 -3.65 6.34 -4.18
C THR A 138 -2.92 6.89 -2.94
N PRO A 139 -1.59 6.70 -2.81
CA PRO A 139 -0.89 7.03 -1.58
C PRO A 139 -0.63 8.54 -1.41
N SER A 140 -0.27 9.27 -2.47
CA SER A 140 0.17 10.67 -2.40
C SER A 140 -0.98 11.67 -2.38
N ALA A 141 -0.77 12.82 -1.73
CA ALA A 141 -1.72 13.94 -1.71
C ALA A 141 -1.94 14.49 -3.12
N LEU A 142 -0.87 14.91 -3.82
CA LEU A 142 -0.92 15.34 -5.22
C LEU A 142 -1.57 14.29 -6.14
N GLY A 143 -1.29 12.99 -5.94
CA GLY A 143 -1.91 11.91 -6.72
C GLY A 143 -3.42 11.79 -6.48
N LYS A 144 -3.89 12.02 -5.25
CA LYS A 144 -5.32 12.09 -4.93
C LYS A 144 -5.97 13.30 -5.58
N VAL A 145 -5.30 14.46 -5.58
CA VAL A 145 -5.80 15.68 -6.24
C VAL A 145 -5.92 15.46 -7.76
N GLU A 146 -4.90 14.88 -8.40
CA GLU A 146 -4.95 14.54 -9.83
C GLU A 146 -6.13 13.58 -10.12
N TYR A 147 -6.33 12.56 -9.28
CA TYR A 147 -7.45 11.64 -9.45
C TYR A 147 -8.83 12.30 -9.20
N TYR A 148 -8.95 13.20 -8.23
CA TYR A 148 -10.16 13.99 -8.04
C TYR A 148 -10.45 14.89 -9.25
N ALA A 149 -9.43 15.47 -9.87
CA ALA A 149 -9.59 16.25 -11.10
C ALA A 149 -10.16 15.40 -12.24
N GLU A 150 -9.72 14.14 -12.38
CA GLU A 150 -10.34 13.18 -13.32
C GLU A 150 -11.80 12.88 -12.98
N LEU A 151 -12.11 12.69 -11.70
CA LEU A 151 -13.49 12.40 -11.27
C LEU A 151 -14.41 13.60 -11.54
N VAL A 152 -13.95 14.83 -11.29
CA VAL A 152 -14.72 16.05 -11.58
C VAL A 152 -15.03 16.17 -13.07
N ASP A 153 -14.06 15.91 -13.97
CA ASP A 153 -14.31 15.87 -15.42
C ASP A 153 -15.42 14.85 -15.78
N ARG A 154 -15.41 13.67 -15.15
CA ARG A 154 -16.49 12.68 -15.33
C ARG A 154 -17.83 13.18 -14.78
N ARG A 155 -17.86 13.84 -13.63
CA ARG A 155 -19.10 14.39 -13.04
C ARG A 155 -19.70 15.48 -13.92
N VAL A 156 -18.89 16.33 -14.55
CA VAL A 156 -19.39 17.34 -15.51
C VAL A 156 -20.07 16.67 -16.70
N ASN A 157 -19.44 15.64 -17.28
CA ASN A 157 -20.04 14.87 -18.38
C ASN A 157 -21.36 14.19 -17.95
N GLU A 158 -21.42 13.67 -16.72
CA GLU A 158 -22.65 13.11 -16.16
C GLU A 158 -23.74 14.15 -15.96
N ILE A 159 -23.40 15.34 -15.44
CA ILE A 159 -24.32 16.47 -15.27
C ILE A 159 -24.91 16.90 -16.61
N VAL A 160 -24.07 17.10 -17.63
CA VAL A 160 -24.51 17.50 -18.97
C VAL A 160 -25.48 16.46 -19.55
N SER A 161 -25.15 15.17 -19.46
CA SER A 161 -26.04 14.11 -19.95
C SER A 161 -27.36 14.03 -19.18
N MET A 162 -27.35 14.20 -17.85
CA MET A 162 -28.56 14.19 -17.03
C MET A 162 -29.43 15.43 -17.27
N ALA A 163 -28.81 16.58 -17.52
CA ALA A 163 -29.49 17.81 -17.88
C ALA A 163 -30.23 17.66 -19.21
N ASN A 164 -29.54 17.13 -20.24
CA ASN A 164 -30.13 16.87 -21.55
C ASN A 164 -31.30 15.86 -21.49
N LYS A 165 -31.26 14.93 -20.53
CA LYS A 165 -32.34 13.95 -20.28
C LYS A 165 -33.46 14.48 -19.38
N GLY A 166 -33.40 15.73 -18.92
CA GLY A 166 -34.43 16.29 -18.05
C GLY A 166 -34.42 15.78 -16.60
N LYS A 167 -33.31 15.18 -16.13
CA LYS A 167 -33.23 14.51 -14.82
C LYS A 167 -32.70 15.43 -13.72
N LEU A 168 -33.53 16.36 -13.25
CA LEU A 168 -33.17 17.37 -12.23
C LEU A 168 -32.51 16.76 -10.98
N GLU A 169 -33.14 15.76 -10.37
CA GLU A 169 -32.62 15.17 -9.12
C GLU A 169 -31.21 14.59 -9.30
N GLN A 170 -30.94 14.01 -10.47
CA GLN A 170 -29.62 13.44 -10.78
C GLN A 170 -28.60 14.53 -11.11
N VAL A 171 -29.00 15.62 -11.77
CA VAL A 171 -28.16 16.81 -11.94
C VAL A 171 -27.74 17.32 -10.57
N GLU A 172 -28.68 17.58 -9.66
CA GLU A 172 -28.37 18.11 -8.32
C GLU A 172 -27.48 17.17 -7.48
N LYS A 173 -27.76 15.86 -7.47
CA LYS A 173 -26.93 14.88 -6.77
C LYS A 173 -25.51 14.83 -7.34
N THR A 174 -25.38 14.89 -8.66
CA THR A 174 -24.07 14.82 -9.33
C THR A 174 -23.29 16.12 -9.14
N THR A 175 -23.95 17.27 -9.18
CA THR A 175 -23.37 18.58 -8.82
C THR A 175 -22.86 18.59 -7.39
N ARG A 176 -23.65 18.11 -6.41
CA ARG A 176 -23.17 18.01 -5.02
C ARG A 176 -21.92 17.15 -4.92
N ARG A 177 -21.88 16.01 -5.61
CA ARG A 177 -20.69 15.14 -5.62
C ARG A 177 -19.48 15.84 -6.25
N MET A 178 -19.68 16.54 -7.37
CA MET A 178 -18.64 17.33 -8.03
C MET A 178 -18.07 18.40 -7.09
N ASN A 179 -18.93 19.16 -6.42
CA ASN A 179 -18.51 20.22 -5.50
C ASN A 179 -17.75 19.64 -4.30
N ASN A 180 -18.20 18.51 -3.75
CA ASN A 180 -17.47 17.82 -2.68
C ASN A 180 -16.07 17.38 -3.12
N GLN A 181 -15.90 16.96 -4.38
CA GLN A 181 -14.60 16.59 -4.92
C GLN A 181 -13.70 17.82 -5.13
N LEU A 182 -14.26 18.95 -5.58
CA LEU A 182 -13.54 20.23 -5.67
C LEU A 182 -13.05 20.71 -4.30
N MET A 183 -13.93 20.70 -3.29
CA MET A 183 -13.53 21.05 -1.91
C MET A 183 -12.51 20.07 -1.32
N ALA A 184 -12.62 18.77 -1.63
CA ALA A 184 -11.63 17.79 -1.17
C ALA A 184 -10.25 18.04 -1.78
N MET A 185 -10.18 18.53 -3.02
CA MET A 185 -8.92 18.96 -3.62
C MET A 185 -8.34 20.18 -2.89
N GLU A 186 -9.18 21.17 -2.56
CA GLU A 186 -8.75 22.37 -1.84
C GLU A 186 -8.11 22.00 -0.50
N ILE A 187 -8.79 21.14 0.27
CA ILE A 187 -8.28 20.65 1.55
C ILE A 187 -6.97 19.88 1.39
N LEU A 188 -6.85 19.03 0.36
CA LEU A 188 -5.63 18.24 0.16
C LEU A 188 -4.44 19.12 -0.24
N VAL A 189 -4.67 20.12 -1.09
CA VAL A 189 -3.63 21.11 -1.47
C VAL A 189 -3.24 21.96 -0.26
N GLY A 190 -4.21 22.44 0.53
CA GLY A 190 -3.93 23.22 1.73
C GLY A 190 -3.37 22.43 2.93
N ILE A 191 -3.45 21.09 2.93
CA ILE A 191 -2.74 20.26 3.93
C ILE A 191 -1.25 20.13 3.60
N GLU A 192 -0.90 20.19 2.30
CA GLU A 192 0.49 20.19 1.83
C GLU A 192 1.21 21.49 2.26
N GLU A 193 0.50 22.61 2.35
CA GLU A 193 0.95 23.89 2.93
C GLU A 193 1.38 23.78 4.41
N ILE A 194 0.82 22.83 5.17
CA ILE A 194 1.04 22.72 6.63
C ILE A 194 2.17 21.72 6.97
N ALA A 195 2.75 21.03 5.97
CA ALA A 195 3.66 19.92 6.25
C ALA A 195 5.00 19.98 5.50
N PRO A 196 5.90 20.91 5.85
CA PRO A 196 7.24 20.52 6.23
C PRO A 196 7.21 20.22 7.74
N GLU A 197 7.64 19.02 8.13
CA GLU A 197 7.81 18.61 9.54
C GLU A 197 6.53 18.16 10.30
N VAL A 198 6.55 16.89 10.75
CA VAL A 198 5.68 16.30 11.80
C VAL A 198 4.26 15.88 11.37
N LEU A 199 4.09 14.65 10.84
CA LEU A 199 3.11 13.69 11.39
C LEU A 199 3.25 12.24 10.83
N THR A 200 4.37 11.56 11.08
CA THR A 200 4.40 10.08 11.04
C THR A 200 4.12 9.49 12.42
N ILE A 201 2.98 9.85 13.01
CA ILE A 201 2.42 9.11 14.15
C ILE A 201 0.94 8.90 13.87
N PRO A 202 0.49 7.68 13.54
CA PRO A 202 -0.94 7.41 13.55
C PRO A 202 -1.45 7.61 14.99
N PRO A 203 -2.55 8.36 15.22
CA PRO A 203 -3.11 8.49 16.55
C PRO A 203 -3.55 7.10 17.03
N ALA A 204 -2.89 6.62 18.08
CA ALA A 204 -3.35 5.49 18.86
C ALA A 204 -4.75 5.82 19.40
N VAL A 205 -5.77 5.16 18.86
CA VAL A 205 -7.12 5.19 19.42
C VAL A 205 -7.05 4.54 20.81
N PRO A 206 -7.44 5.24 21.90
CA PRO A 206 -7.52 4.62 23.21
C PRO A 206 -8.64 3.58 23.21
N GLU A 207 -8.23 2.34 23.47
CA GLU A 207 -9.07 1.18 23.74
C GLU A 207 -10.01 1.49 24.92
N ALA A 208 -11.32 1.50 24.65
CA ALA A 208 -12.35 1.68 25.66
C ALA A 208 -12.40 0.46 26.59
N ALA A 209 -12.19 0.71 27.88
CA ALA A 209 -12.38 -0.26 28.96
C ALA A 209 -13.89 -0.54 29.20
N PRO A 210 -14.23 -1.72 29.79
CA PRO A 210 -15.57 -2.30 29.74
C PRO A 210 -16.52 -1.77 30.83
N ALA A 211 -17.82 -1.72 30.51
CA ALA A 211 -18.89 -1.54 31.49
C ALA A 211 -19.32 -2.91 32.06
N PRO A 212 -19.63 -3.03 33.37
CA PRO A 212 -20.01 -4.29 34.00
C PRO A 212 -21.51 -4.63 33.83
N ASP A 213 -21.77 -5.93 33.74
CA ASP A 213 -23.06 -6.61 33.91
C ASP A 213 -23.82 -6.13 35.14
N GLU A 214 -25.14 -5.90 35.02
CA GLU A 214 -26.12 -6.53 35.91
C GLU A 214 -27.59 -6.33 35.47
N LEU A 215 -28.35 -7.42 35.61
CA LEU A 215 -29.77 -7.52 35.98
C LEU A 215 -30.85 -7.58 34.88
N VAL A 216 -31.21 -8.83 34.63
CA VAL A 216 -32.49 -9.40 34.19
C VAL A 216 -33.67 -8.84 34.99
N GLU A 217 -34.75 -8.43 34.30
CA GLU A 217 -36.10 -8.45 34.89
C GLU A 217 -37.16 -8.84 33.83
N GLU A 218 -38.11 -9.65 34.29
CA GLU A 218 -39.07 -10.48 33.57
C GLU A 218 -40.11 -9.74 32.72
N ALA A 219 -40.59 -10.42 31.66
CA ALA A 219 -41.88 -10.16 31.02
C ALA A 219 -42.88 -11.28 31.37
N PRO A 220 -44.15 -10.99 31.71
CA PRO A 220 -45.16 -12.03 31.84
C PRO A 220 -45.91 -12.28 30.52
N ALA A 221 -46.14 -13.57 30.26
CA ALA A 221 -46.94 -14.10 29.18
C ALA A 221 -48.45 -14.05 29.49
N VAL A 222 -49.30 -13.72 28.50
CA VAL A 222 -50.66 -14.27 28.34
C VAL A 222 -51.09 -14.27 26.86
N LEU A 223 -51.29 -15.49 26.32
CA LEU A 223 -52.38 -16.01 25.44
C LEU A 223 -53.11 -15.02 24.51
N VAL A 224 -53.32 -15.27 23.21
CA VAL A 224 -54.30 -16.22 22.65
C VAL A 224 -54.13 -16.29 21.10
N ALA A 225 -54.18 -17.49 20.53
CA ALA A 225 -54.45 -17.78 19.10
C ALA A 225 -55.94 -18.12 18.90
N PRO A 226 -56.53 -18.02 17.68
CA PRO A 226 -56.50 -19.14 16.70
C PRO A 226 -56.42 -18.66 15.22
N GLU A 227 -55.67 -19.32 14.32
CA GLU A 227 -55.99 -20.47 13.44
C GLU A 227 -56.69 -20.13 12.09
N GLU A 228 -56.29 -20.86 11.03
CA GLU A 228 -56.70 -20.87 9.61
C GLU A 228 -56.00 -19.86 8.67
N SER A 229 -55.49 -20.19 7.47
CA SER A 229 -55.66 -21.35 6.59
C SER A 229 -54.52 -21.41 5.53
N LYS A 230 -54.15 -22.63 5.12
CA LYS A 230 -53.23 -22.97 4.02
C LYS A 230 -54.00 -22.98 2.70
N PRO A 231 -53.33 -22.71 1.55
CA PRO A 231 -53.38 -23.76 0.53
C PRO A 231 -52.01 -24.09 -0.07
N GLU A 232 -51.92 -25.34 -0.46
CA GLU A 232 -50.80 -26.06 -1.08
C GLU A 232 -50.97 -26.07 -2.62
N LEU A 233 -49.94 -26.58 -3.32
CA LEU A 233 -49.86 -26.92 -4.76
C LEU A 233 -49.55 -25.73 -5.72
N MET A 234 -48.59 -25.76 -6.65
CA MET A 234 -47.94 -26.84 -7.40
C MET A 234 -46.51 -26.46 -7.81
N ALA A 235 -45.60 -27.45 -7.83
CA ALA A 235 -44.35 -27.40 -8.57
C ALA A 235 -44.56 -27.84 -10.04
N PRO A 236 -43.85 -27.28 -11.03
CA PRO A 236 -43.79 -27.86 -12.37
C PRO A 236 -42.73 -28.98 -12.49
N PRO A 237 -42.93 -29.98 -13.37
CA PRO A 237 -42.08 -31.16 -13.51
C PRO A 237 -40.82 -30.91 -14.37
N PRO A 238 -39.79 -31.79 -14.31
CA PRO A 238 -38.58 -31.69 -15.14
C PRO A 238 -38.81 -32.31 -16.53
N PRO A 239 -38.10 -31.87 -17.58
CA PRO A 239 -38.07 -32.61 -18.84
C PRO A 239 -36.90 -33.61 -18.85
N GLU A 240 -37.25 -34.86 -19.14
CA GLU A 240 -36.37 -36.00 -19.38
C GLU A 240 -36.07 -36.11 -20.89
N ALA A 241 -34.78 -36.31 -21.19
CA ALA A 241 -34.17 -37.00 -22.34
C ALA A 241 -34.71 -36.80 -23.78
N ALA A 242 -33.82 -36.30 -24.66
CA ALA A 242 -33.65 -36.89 -25.98
C ALA A 242 -32.23 -36.69 -26.54
N ALA A 243 -31.63 -37.82 -26.91
CA ALA A 243 -30.73 -38.08 -28.04
C ALA A 243 -29.27 -37.59 -28.01
N GLN A 244 -28.41 -38.61 -27.89
CA GLN A 244 -26.98 -38.68 -28.14
C GLN A 244 -26.62 -38.40 -29.61
N LEU A 245 -25.45 -37.79 -29.82
CA LEU A 245 -24.66 -37.85 -31.07
C LEU A 245 -23.18 -38.09 -30.70
N PRO A 246 -22.42 -38.89 -31.48
CA PRO A 246 -21.14 -39.48 -31.07
C PRO A 246 -19.91 -38.57 -31.33
N PRO A 247 -18.74 -38.87 -30.73
CA PRO A 247 -17.55 -38.02 -30.79
C PRO A 247 -16.72 -38.29 -32.07
N PRO A 248 -16.02 -37.28 -32.63
CA PRO A 248 -14.99 -37.53 -33.61
C PRO A 248 -13.65 -37.89 -32.95
N ALA A 249 -12.94 -38.76 -33.66
CA ALA A 249 -11.76 -39.50 -33.25
C ALA A 249 -10.45 -38.69 -33.22
N ARG A 250 -9.51 -39.32 -32.53
CA ARG A 250 -8.09 -39.02 -32.30
C ARG A 250 -7.24 -39.19 -33.58
N ALA A 251 -6.39 -38.20 -33.87
CA ALA A 251 -5.11 -38.30 -34.59
C ALA A 251 -4.45 -36.90 -34.50
N GLY A 252 -3.17 -36.67 -34.18
CA GLY A 252 -2.06 -37.54 -33.85
C GLY A 252 -0.95 -36.67 -33.22
N GLU A 253 -0.04 -37.32 -32.48
CA GLU A 253 1.23 -36.73 -32.05
C GLU A 253 2.12 -36.43 -33.28
N PRO A 254 3.08 -35.50 -33.14
CA PRO A 254 4.46 -35.97 -33.25
C PRO A 254 5.44 -35.34 -32.24
N GLN A 255 6.10 -36.25 -31.50
CA GLN A 255 7.55 -36.37 -31.30
C GLN A 255 8.37 -35.08 -31.08
N LYS A 256 8.72 -34.86 -29.81
CA LYS A 256 9.79 -33.95 -29.37
C LYS A 256 11.15 -34.66 -29.52
N GLY A 257 11.89 -34.30 -30.56
CA GLY A 257 13.28 -34.72 -30.75
C GLY A 257 14.24 -34.02 -29.79
N LYS A 258 15.13 -34.80 -29.19
CA LYS A 258 16.37 -34.39 -28.52
C LYS A 258 17.50 -34.35 -29.59
N PRO A 259 18.44 -33.40 -29.50
CA PRO A 259 19.83 -33.78 -29.26
C PRO A 259 20.44 -32.85 -28.19
N GLU A 260 21.24 -33.33 -27.24
CA GLU A 260 22.60 -33.87 -27.35
C GLU A 260 23.67 -32.77 -27.16
N ILE A 261 24.21 -32.85 -25.96
CA ILE A 261 25.42 -32.28 -25.36
C ILE A 261 26.63 -32.43 -26.30
N THR A 262 27.42 -31.37 -26.44
CA THR A 262 28.83 -31.52 -26.78
C THR A 262 29.64 -30.41 -26.11
N ALA A 263 30.58 -30.84 -25.27
CA ALA A 263 31.62 -30.01 -24.68
C ALA A 263 32.77 -29.83 -25.68
N SER A 264 33.43 -28.68 -25.68
CA SER A 264 34.85 -28.62 -26.05
C SER A 264 35.56 -27.39 -25.45
N ALA A 265 36.44 -27.71 -24.50
CA ALA A 265 37.76 -27.17 -24.18
C ALA A 265 38.25 -25.79 -24.68
N ARG A 266 38.85 -25.10 -23.69
CA ARG A 266 39.81 -23.98 -23.66
C ARG A 266 40.98 -24.08 -24.66
N PRO A 267 41.71 -22.97 -24.94
CA PRO A 267 42.93 -22.69 -24.15
C PRO A 267 43.21 -21.20 -23.81
N VAL A 268 44.16 -21.05 -22.89
CA VAL A 268 44.75 -19.84 -22.25
C VAL A 268 45.82 -19.19 -23.15
N PRO A 269 46.10 -17.88 -23.04
CA PRO A 269 47.35 -17.37 -22.42
C PRO A 269 47.07 -16.17 -21.48
N GLU A 270 47.50 -16.12 -20.23
CA GLU A 270 48.83 -15.75 -19.72
C GLU A 270 49.37 -14.42 -20.30
N LYS A 271 49.27 -13.31 -19.53
CA LYS A 271 50.38 -12.65 -18.80
C LYS A 271 49.96 -11.26 -18.28
N ALA A 272 50.25 -10.99 -17.00
CA ALA A 272 50.15 -9.67 -16.36
C ALA A 272 51.24 -8.70 -16.89
N PRO A 273 51.11 -7.39 -16.60
CA PRO A 273 51.80 -6.86 -15.43
C PRO A 273 51.00 -5.84 -14.60
N ALA A 274 51.56 -5.57 -13.42
CA ALA A 274 51.01 -4.87 -12.25
C ALA A 274 51.24 -3.33 -12.23
N LEU A 275 50.71 -2.72 -11.15
CA LEU A 275 50.76 -1.32 -10.65
C LEU A 275 49.76 -0.34 -11.30
N ALA A 276 48.92 0.40 -10.57
CA ALA A 276 49.05 0.98 -9.22
C ALA A 276 47.68 1.10 -8.49
N PRO A 277 47.64 1.21 -7.14
CA PRO A 277 46.41 1.44 -6.40
C PRO A 277 45.95 2.90 -6.55
N ALA A 278 44.66 3.07 -6.87
CA ALA A 278 43.96 4.35 -6.79
C ALA A 278 43.88 4.82 -5.32
N PRO A 279 43.95 6.13 -5.04
CA PRO A 279 43.87 6.64 -3.67
C PRO A 279 42.50 6.34 -3.06
N ALA A 280 42.53 5.92 -1.80
CA ALA A 280 41.36 5.66 -0.97
C ALA A 280 40.47 6.90 -0.91
N ALA A 281 39.21 6.73 -1.32
CA ALA A 281 38.15 7.70 -1.04
C ALA A 281 37.82 7.65 0.47
N ILE A 282 37.70 8.84 1.04
CA ILE A 282 37.35 9.12 2.43
C ILE A 282 35.89 8.67 2.66
N PRO A 283 35.58 7.73 3.58
CA PRO A 283 34.23 7.19 3.72
C PRO A 283 33.39 7.93 4.77
N ALA A 284 33.37 9.26 4.75
CA ALA A 284 32.63 10.05 5.76
C ALA A 284 31.98 11.35 5.23
N LEU A 285 32.04 11.64 3.94
CA LEU A 285 31.40 12.80 3.30
C LEU A 285 30.42 12.40 2.17
N VAL A 286 30.19 11.09 1.99
CA VAL A 286 29.35 10.59 0.91
C VAL A 286 27.89 10.51 1.35
N ASP A 287 27.62 10.13 2.62
CA ASP A 287 26.25 9.99 3.10
C ASP A 287 25.48 11.33 3.16
N GLU A 288 26.09 12.44 3.63
CA GLU A 288 25.39 13.74 3.68
C GLU A 288 25.19 14.36 2.29
N VAL A 289 26.15 14.19 1.37
CA VAL A 289 26.03 14.72 -0.02
C VAL A 289 25.07 13.87 -0.86
N GLU A 290 24.97 12.57 -0.59
CA GLU A 290 24.04 11.67 -1.27
C GLU A 290 22.61 11.86 -0.73
N GLU A 291 22.43 12.11 0.57
CA GLU A 291 21.14 12.49 1.20
C GLU A 291 20.64 13.86 0.73
N ASP A 292 21.50 14.90 0.69
CA ASP A 292 21.14 16.22 0.14
C ASP A 292 20.80 16.15 -1.36
N ARG A 293 21.46 15.26 -2.12
CA ARG A 293 21.21 15.06 -3.55
C ARG A 293 19.92 14.28 -3.82
N GLU A 294 19.62 13.25 -3.02
CA GLU A 294 18.34 12.53 -3.09
C GLU A 294 17.18 13.45 -2.72
N LYS A 295 17.36 14.32 -1.71
CA LYS A 295 16.35 15.30 -1.31
C LYS A 295 16.06 16.34 -2.40
N ALA A 296 17.11 16.89 -3.02
CA ALA A 296 16.96 17.82 -4.15
C ALA A 296 16.30 17.14 -5.38
N GLU A 297 16.61 15.86 -5.66
CA GLU A 297 15.95 15.11 -6.74
C GLU A 297 14.45 14.85 -6.45
N GLU A 298 14.06 14.67 -5.18
CA GLU A 298 12.67 14.48 -4.76
C GLU A 298 11.86 15.79 -4.83
N GLU A 299 12.45 16.91 -4.40
CA GLU A 299 11.86 18.26 -4.48
C GLU A 299 11.61 18.70 -5.94
N ASP A 300 12.57 18.47 -6.84
CA ASP A 300 12.43 18.71 -8.28
C ASP A 300 11.28 17.88 -8.91
N GLU A 301 11.14 16.62 -8.49
CA GLU A 301 10.06 15.75 -8.97
C GLU A 301 8.69 16.23 -8.47
N GLU A 302 8.63 16.74 -7.25
CA GLU A 302 7.41 17.29 -6.67
C GLU A 302 6.96 18.59 -7.35
N LEU A 303 7.89 19.53 -7.58
CA LEU A 303 7.65 20.75 -8.35
C LEU A 303 7.12 20.44 -9.75
N SER A 304 7.70 19.43 -10.43
CA SER A 304 7.22 18.96 -11.73
C SER A 304 5.77 18.43 -11.67
N LYS A 305 5.43 17.67 -10.61
CA LYS A 305 4.07 17.15 -10.38
C LYS A 305 3.08 18.29 -10.11
N ARG A 306 3.46 19.29 -9.33
CA ARG A 306 2.64 20.49 -9.02
C ARG A 306 2.35 21.30 -10.29
N ALA A 307 3.38 21.61 -11.09
CA ALA A 307 3.22 22.32 -12.36
C ALA A 307 2.30 21.55 -13.34
N LYS A 308 2.43 20.21 -13.40
CA LYS A 308 1.53 19.35 -14.18
C LYS A 308 0.09 19.44 -13.67
N LEU A 309 -0.11 19.42 -12.35
CA LEU A 309 -1.42 19.53 -11.73
C LEU A 309 -2.07 20.90 -12.00
N ARG A 310 -1.32 22.00 -11.87
CA ARG A 310 -1.75 23.35 -12.26
C ARG A 310 -2.25 23.36 -13.70
N GLY A 311 -1.47 22.78 -14.62
CA GLY A 311 -1.87 22.67 -16.03
C GLY A 311 -3.18 21.89 -16.26
N ILE A 312 -3.44 20.83 -15.49
CA ILE A 312 -4.71 20.09 -15.53
C ILE A 312 -5.86 20.96 -15.03
N LEU A 313 -5.68 21.62 -13.89
CA LEU A 313 -6.74 22.42 -13.27
C LEU A 313 -7.06 23.68 -14.08
N THR A 314 -6.07 24.37 -14.63
CA THR A 314 -6.31 25.53 -15.53
C THR A 314 -7.12 25.11 -16.76
N ARG A 315 -6.82 23.95 -17.35
CA ARG A 315 -7.59 23.42 -18.48
C ARG A 315 -9.03 23.11 -18.06
N ASN A 316 -9.21 22.48 -16.90
CA ASN A 316 -10.53 22.11 -16.38
C ASN A 316 -11.36 23.34 -16.01
N ALA A 317 -10.74 24.38 -15.44
CA ALA A 317 -11.36 25.65 -15.08
C ALA A 317 -11.93 26.40 -16.30
N VAL A 318 -11.45 26.12 -17.51
CA VAL A 318 -12.04 26.63 -18.76
C VAL A 318 -13.06 25.65 -19.32
N LYS A 319 -12.66 24.38 -19.46
CA LYS A 319 -13.47 23.34 -20.13
C LYS A 319 -14.79 23.05 -19.42
N HIS A 320 -14.78 22.95 -18.09
CA HIS A 320 -15.96 22.54 -17.34
C HIS A 320 -17.05 23.61 -17.32
N PRO A 321 -16.75 24.89 -17.04
CA PRO A 321 -17.75 25.94 -17.13
C PRO A 321 -18.34 26.08 -18.54
N GLU A 322 -17.54 25.95 -19.60
CA GLU A 322 -18.03 25.95 -20.99
C GLU A 322 -19.03 24.81 -21.24
N ALA A 323 -18.74 23.60 -20.77
CA ALA A 323 -19.63 22.45 -20.91
C ALA A 323 -20.95 22.64 -20.13
N LEU A 324 -20.86 23.16 -18.90
CA LEU A 324 -22.04 23.46 -18.09
C LEU A 324 -22.88 24.61 -18.68
N GLN A 325 -22.22 25.62 -19.24
CA GLN A 325 -22.89 26.74 -19.92
C GLN A 325 -23.58 26.29 -21.20
N ALA A 326 -22.97 25.40 -21.98
CA ALA A 326 -23.62 24.80 -23.15
C ALA A 326 -24.88 24.02 -22.74
N ALA A 327 -24.79 23.17 -21.70
CA ALA A 327 -25.94 22.44 -21.18
C ALA A 327 -27.03 23.38 -20.62
N LEU A 328 -26.64 24.53 -20.06
CA LEU A 328 -27.56 25.54 -19.55
C LEU A 328 -28.45 26.13 -20.65
N GLN A 329 -27.94 26.32 -21.87
CA GLN A 329 -28.71 26.88 -22.99
C GLN A 329 -29.82 25.94 -23.48
N GLU A 330 -29.59 24.63 -23.39
CA GLU A 330 -30.50 23.61 -23.90
C GLU A 330 -31.49 23.09 -22.83
N ALA A 331 -31.20 23.35 -21.55
CA ALA A 331 -31.95 22.79 -20.43
C ALA A 331 -33.30 23.48 -20.15
N PRO A 332 -34.31 22.73 -19.64
CA PRO A 332 -35.56 23.31 -19.14
C PRO A 332 -35.35 24.12 -17.85
N GLU A 333 -36.25 25.08 -17.57
CA GLU A 333 -36.17 26.02 -16.42
C GLU A 333 -35.69 25.42 -15.09
N PRO A 334 -36.29 24.32 -14.55
CA PRO A 334 -35.89 23.80 -13.24
C PRO A 334 -34.44 23.31 -13.23
N ILE A 335 -33.94 22.78 -14.35
CA ILE A 335 -32.56 22.30 -14.49
C ILE A 335 -31.61 23.47 -14.71
N ARG A 336 -32.06 24.53 -15.38
CA ARG A 336 -31.26 25.74 -15.58
C ARG A 336 -30.84 26.39 -14.27
N GLN A 337 -31.69 26.35 -13.24
CA GLN A 337 -31.28 26.86 -11.93
C GLN A 337 -30.19 26.00 -11.30
N ALA A 338 -30.33 24.68 -11.33
CA ALA A 338 -29.33 23.76 -10.80
C ALA A 338 -27.97 23.90 -11.52
N LEU A 339 -27.98 24.07 -12.84
CA LEU A 339 -26.77 24.29 -13.65
C LEU A 339 -26.13 25.66 -13.38
N ARG A 340 -26.92 26.72 -13.19
CA ARG A 340 -26.40 28.05 -12.79
C ARG A 340 -25.66 27.99 -11.46
N ASN A 341 -26.27 27.36 -10.46
CA ASN A 341 -25.65 27.18 -9.15
C ASN A 341 -24.37 26.33 -9.28
N ALA A 342 -24.40 25.26 -10.07
CA ALA A 342 -23.23 24.41 -10.32
C ALA A 342 -22.07 25.20 -10.92
N LEU A 343 -22.34 26.04 -11.93
CA LEU A 343 -21.35 26.86 -12.61
C LEU A 343 -20.72 27.88 -11.65
N GLU A 344 -21.56 28.61 -10.90
CA GLU A 344 -21.10 29.59 -9.90
C GLU A 344 -20.19 28.94 -8.85
N THR A 345 -20.64 27.84 -8.23
CA THR A 345 -19.82 27.16 -7.21
C THR A 345 -18.53 26.60 -7.83
N SER A 346 -18.60 25.95 -8.98
CA SER A 346 -17.40 25.37 -9.60
C SER A 346 -16.34 26.42 -9.96
N ASN A 347 -16.76 27.60 -10.43
CA ASN A 347 -15.83 28.69 -10.76
C ASN A 347 -15.09 29.19 -9.52
N ILE A 348 -15.83 29.41 -8.42
CA ILE A 348 -15.24 29.84 -7.15
C ILE A 348 -14.22 28.80 -6.67
N GLU A 349 -14.57 27.51 -6.70
CA GLU A 349 -13.66 26.46 -6.24
C GLU A 349 -12.43 26.31 -7.15
N TYR A 350 -12.57 26.47 -8.46
CA TYR A 350 -11.41 26.48 -9.37
C TYR A 350 -10.49 27.67 -9.14
N GLU A 351 -11.06 28.85 -8.88
CA GLU A 351 -10.28 30.06 -8.61
C GLU A 351 -9.44 29.90 -7.34
N LYS A 352 -10.05 29.41 -6.25
CA LYS A 352 -9.33 29.11 -5.01
C LYS A 352 -8.23 28.07 -5.20
N LEU A 353 -8.54 26.95 -5.89
CA LEU A 353 -7.56 25.89 -6.15
C LEU A 353 -6.34 26.39 -6.92
N LEU A 354 -6.56 27.25 -7.92
CA LEU A 354 -5.48 27.83 -8.72
C LEU A 354 -4.67 28.84 -7.91
N GLN A 355 -5.32 29.65 -7.05
CA GLN A 355 -4.62 30.58 -6.16
C GLN A 355 -3.75 29.85 -5.13
N LEU A 356 -4.24 28.75 -4.54
CA LEU A 356 -3.46 27.93 -3.62
C LEU A 356 -2.23 27.33 -4.30
N LEU A 357 -2.39 26.82 -5.54
CA LEU A 357 -1.25 26.28 -6.28
C LEU A 357 -0.23 27.34 -6.69
N GLU A 358 -0.67 28.55 -7.01
CA GLU A 358 0.22 29.66 -7.33
C GLU A 358 1.00 30.13 -6.08
N ALA A 359 0.34 30.25 -4.93
CA ALA A 359 1.00 30.59 -3.68
C ALA A 359 2.10 29.58 -3.29
N MET A 360 1.87 28.29 -3.53
CA MET A 360 2.88 27.24 -3.28
C MET A 360 4.06 27.26 -4.26
N GLU A 361 3.89 27.80 -5.47
CA GLU A 361 4.98 27.96 -6.43
C GLU A 361 5.85 29.18 -6.05
N ASP A 362 5.22 30.29 -5.67
CA ASP A 362 5.92 31.51 -5.24
C ASP A 362 6.76 31.29 -3.97
N GLU A 363 6.25 30.52 -2.99
CA GLU A 363 7.01 30.18 -1.76
C GLU A 363 8.24 29.31 -2.02
N ALA A 364 8.18 28.43 -3.03
CA ALA A 364 9.32 27.58 -3.40
C ALA A 364 10.42 28.36 -4.13
N GLU A 365 10.07 29.42 -4.88
CA GLU A 365 11.06 30.28 -5.55
C GLU A 365 11.77 31.26 -4.59
N ASP A 366 11.20 31.52 -3.41
CA ASP A 366 11.77 32.43 -2.39
C ASP A 366 12.73 31.72 -1.39
N GLU A 367 12.77 30.37 -1.35
CA GLU A 367 13.65 29.58 -0.48
C GLU A 367 14.99 29.14 -1.12
N ASP A 368 15.14 29.28 -2.45
CA ASP A 368 16.38 29.07 -3.23
C ASP A 368 17.27 30.34 -3.30
#